data_AF-A0A956HAP4-F1
#
_entry.id   AF-A0A956HAP4-F1
#
_cell.length_a   1.000
_cell.length_b   1.000
_cell.length_c   1.000
_cell.angle_alpha   90.00
_cell.angle_beta   90.00
_cell.angle_gamma   90.00
#
_symmetry.space_group_name_H-M   'P 1'
#
loop_
_entity.id
_entity.type
_entity.pdbx_description
1 polymer ?
#
loop_
_entity_poly.entity_id
_entity_poly.type
_entity_poly.pdbx_seq_one_letter_code
_entity_poly.pdbx_strand_id
1 'polypeptide(L)'
;MDGSRAAVVRVGFVPPVVLLRHVVAPNGARAGAEVEGMSTHLRDGGRAVLVYIDRAIPPPSFTALSHFRRFIERERALECIALVAPAGLGSAVANGVVERLVKFTRLAGRLGTFNELDSACAWLAASSSEAVDAGPIGEALTALLELE
;
A
#
# COMPACT_ATOMS: atom_id res chain seq x y z
N MET A 1 -10.66 26.18 -19.34
CA MET A 1 -11.07 24.97 -18.60
C MET A 1 -9.85 24.08 -18.53
N ASP A 2 -8.97 24.36 -17.57
CA ASP A 2 -7.79 23.54 -17.30
C ASP A 2 -8.05 22.80 -16.00
N GLY A 3 -8.37 21.51 -16.09
CA GLY A 3 -8.69 20.67 -14.93
C GLY A 3 -8.00 19.31 -14.93
N SER A 4 -7.15 19.04 -15.93
CA SER A 4 -6.34 17.82 -15.97
C SER A 4 -5.07 18.01 -15.13
N ARG A 5 -5.23 18.27 -13.83
CA ARG A 5 -4.18 17.89 -12.89
C ARG A 5 -4.25 16.37 -12.83
N ALA A 6 -3.44 15.70 -13.66
CA ALA A 6 -3.15 14.29 -13.49
C ALA A 6 -2.94 14.05 -12.00
N ALA A 7 -3.75 13.17 -11.40
CA ALA A 7 -3.62 12.83 -10.00
C ALA A 7 -2.14 12.47 -9.79
N VAL A 8 -1.40 13.30 -9.04
CA VAL A 8 0.02 13.06 -8.85
C VAL A 8 0.11 11.79 -8.05
N VAL A 9 0.44 10.70 -8.74
CA VAL A 9 0.56 9.38 -8.12
C VAL A 9 1.79 9.40 -7.25
N ARG A 10 1.60 9.18 -5.96
CA ARG A 10 2.68 9.28 -4.97
C ARG A 10 2.92 7.92 -4.39
N VAL A 11 3.51 7.07 -5.22
CA VAL A 11 4.08 5.81 -4.74
C VAL A 11 5.53 6.08 -4.35
N GLY A 12 5.82 5.98 -3.06
CA GLY A 12 7.19 6.08 -2.54
C GLY A 12 7.92 4.75 -2.66
N PHE A 13 9.23 4.78 -2.51
CA PHE A 13 10.05 3.58 -2.47
C PHE A 13 11.24 3.76 -1.54
N VAL A 14 11.35 2.86 -0.57
CA VAL A 14 12.49 2.69 0.32
C VAL A 14 12.86 1.22 0.20
N PRO A 15 13.87 0.84 -0.61
CA PRO A 15 14.15 -0.55 -0.91
C PRO A 15 14.23 -1.43 0.35
N PRO A 16 13.55 -2.60 0.36
CA PRO A 16 12.75 -3.20 -0.72
C PRO A 16 11.24 -2.88 -0.66
N VAL A 17 10.83 -1.86 0.09
CA VAL A 17 9.43 -1.54 0.41
C VAL A 17 8.88 -0.41 -0.46
N VAL A 18 7.84 -0.73 -1.21
CA VAL A 18 7.02 0.22 -1.97
C VAL A 18 5.97 0.82 -1.04
N LEU A 19 5.82 2.15 -1.05
CA LEU A 19 5.01 2.88 -0.09
C LEU A 19 3.79 3.51 -0.75
N LEU A 20 2.62 3.29 -0.16
CA LEU A 20 1.39 4.01 -0.45
C LEU A 20 0.93 4.72 0.82
N ARG A 21 0.48 5.98 0.69
CA ARG A 21 -0.12 6.74 1.79
C ARG A 21 -1.49 7.27 1.39
N HIS A 22 -2.50 7.01 2.20
CA HIS A 22 -3.90 7.32 1.91
C HIS A 22 -4.53 8.16 3.02
N VAL A 23 -4.84 9.43 2.71
CA VAL A 23 -5.69 10.30 3.54
C VAL A 23 -7.18 10.26 3.15
N VAL A 24 -7.46 9.70 1.97
CA VAL A 24 -8.80 9.47 1.41
C VAL A 24 -8.84 8.12 0.70
N ALA A 25 -10.01 7.51 0.63
CA ALA A 25 -10.19 6.24 -0.08
C ALA A 25 -9.91 6.41 -1.58
N PRO A 26 -9.06 5.55 -2.19
CA PRO A 26 -8.76 5.67 -3.61
C PRO A 26 -9.98 5.34 -4.47
N ASN A 27 -10.19 6.16 -5.50
CA ASN A 27 -11.11 5.86 -6.59
C ASN A 27 -10.41 5.02 -7.67
N GLY A 28 -11.15 4.59 -8.71
CA GLY A 28 -10.60 3.73 -9.76
C GLY A 28 -9.40 4.34 -10.50
N ALA A 29 -9.46 5.63 -10.84
CA ALA A 29 -8.38 6.33 -11.54
C ALA A 29 -7.11 6.41 -10.67
N ARG A 30 -7.25 6.81 -9.40
CA ARG A 30 -6.13 6.85 -8.44
C ARG A 30 -5.53 5.46 -8.24
N ALA A 31 -6.35 4.44 -8.04
CA ALA A 31 -5.88 3.07 -7.84
C ALA A 31 -5.14 2.50 -9.07
N GLY A 32 -5.62 2.78 -10.29
CA GLY A 32 -4.92 2.37 -11.51
C GLY A 32 -3.53 3.00 -11.60
N ALA A 33 -3.45 4.29 -11.30
CA ALA A 33 -2.21 5.04 -11.36
C ALA A 33 -1.23 4.60 -10.23
N GLU A 34 -1.72 4.34 -9.02
CA GLU A 34 -0.94 3.75 -7.91
C GLU A 34 -0.39 2.37 -8.28
N VAL A 35 -1.17 1.52 -8.95
CA VAL A 35 -0.71 0.22 -9.46
C VAL A 35 0.42 0.36 -10.47
N GLU A 36 0.35 1.34 -11.38
CA GLU A 36 1.44 1.61 -12.33
C GLU A 36 2.72 2.06 -11.61
N GLY A 37 2.60 2.97 -10.65
CA GLY A 37 3.74 3.42 -9.83
C GLY A 37 4.37 2.28 -9.02
N MET A 38 3.55 1.43 -8.39
CA MET A 38 4.05 0.25 -7.69
C MET A 38 4.77 -0.72 -8.62
N SER A 39 4.23 -0.95 -9.83
CA SER A 39 4.84 -1.85 -10.81
C SER A 39 6.23 -1.38 -11.24
N THR A 40 6.47 -0.06 -11.29
CA THR A 40 7.80 0.50 -11.56
C THR A 40 8.77 0.14 -10.43
N HIS A 41 8.42 0.44 -9.18
CA HIS A 41 9.30 0.17 -8.04
C HIS A 41 9.55 -1.32 -7.77
N LEU A 42 8.59 -2.19 -8.10
CA LEU A 42 8.79 -3.64 -8.01
C LEU A 42 9.79 -4.16 -9.06
N ARG A 43 9.89 -3.50 -10.22
CA ARG A 43 10.97 -3.80 -11.20
C ARG A 43 12.33 -3.32 -10.70
N ASP A 44 12.35 -2.24 -9.92
CA ASP A 44 13.55 -1.66 -9.31
C ASP A 44 13.97 -2.37 -8.01
N GLY A 45 13.50 -3.59 -7.79
CA GLY A 45 13.89 -4.44 -6.66
C GLY A 45 12.90 -4.44 -5.50
N GLY A 46 11.76 -3.75 -5.60
CA GLY A 46 10.71 -3.85 -4.61
C GLY A 46 10.19 -5.29 -4.45
N ARG A 47 9.91 -5.67 -3.20
CA ARG A 47 9.37 -6.99 -2.80
C ARG A 47 8.21 -6.89 -1.84
N ALA A 48 8.06 -5.76 -1.15
CA ALA A 48 6.96 -5.53 -0.23
C ALA A 48 6.19 -4.26 -0.60
N VAL A 49 4.92 -4.22 -0.23
CA VAL A 49 4.09 -3.01 -0.28
C VAL A 49 3.63 -2.67 1.13
N LEU A 50 3.83 -1.43 1.55
CA LEU A 50 3.26 -0.87 2.76
C LEU A 50 2.21 0.18 2.38
N VAL A 51 0.98 -0.02 2.85
CA VAL A 51 -0.13 0.93 2.70
C VAL A 51 -0.40 1.58 4.04
N TYR A 52 -0.10 2.87 4.15
CA TYR A 52 -0.32 3.66 5.34
C TYR A 52 -1.60 4.49 5.20
N ILE A 53 -2.56 4.27 6.10
CA ILE A 53 -3.85 4.96 6.13
C ILE A 53 -3.83 5.92 7.32
N ASP A 54 -3.85 7.23 7.05
CA ASP A 54 -3.66 8.25 8.08
C ASP A 54 -4.84 8.37 9.07
N ARG A 55 -6.05 8.09 8.60
CA ARG A 55 -7.28 8.26 9.36
C ARG A 55 -8.32 7.22 8.96
N ALA A 56 -9.37 7.08 9.75
CA ALA A 56 -10.51 6.27 9.34
C ALA A 56 -11.11 6.83 8.03
N ILE A 57 -10.93 6.10 6.94
CA ILE A 57 -11.48 6.39 5.62
C ILE A 57 -12.51 5.30 5.26
N PRO A 58 -13.51 5.62 4.43
CA PRO A 58 -14.44 4.61 3.95
C PRO A 58 -13.70 3.53 3.14
N PRO A 59 -14.29 2.33 2.96
CA PRO A 59 -13.73 1.32 2.10
C PRO A 59 -13.51 1.84 0.67
N PRO A 60 -12.43 1.43 -0.02
CA PRO A 60 -12.20 1.77 -1.42
C PRO A 60 -13.34 1.26 -2.31
N SER A 61 -13.55 1.96 -3.43
CA SER A 61 -14.55 1.56 -4.43
C SER A 61 -14.24 0.17 -5.03
N PHE A 62 -15.26 -0.52 -5.53
CA PHE A 62 -15.08 -1.81 -6.20
C PHE A 62 -14.08 -1.75 -7.38
N THR A 63 -14.11 -0.66 -8.15
CA THR A 63 -13.17 -0.41 -9.25
C THR A 63 -11.74 -0.29 -8.73
N ALA A 64 -11.52 0.45 -7.65
CA ALA A 64 -10.20 0.58 -7.02
C ALA A 64 -9.68 -0.78 -6.53
N LEU A 65 -10.52 -1.53 -5.81
CA LEU A 65 -10.18 -2.90 -5.37
C LEU A 65 -9.84 -3.81 -6.55
N SER A 66 -10.53 -3.69 -7.68
CA SER A 66 -10.27 -4.50 -8.87
C SER A 66 -8.89 -4.22 -9.48
N HIS A 67 -8.39 -2.98 -9.42
CA HIS A 67 -7.02 -2.66 -9.85
C HIS A 67 -5.98 -3.35 -8.96
N PHE A 68 -6.06 -3.15 -7.64
CA PHE A 68 -5.14 -3.78 -6.69
C PHE A 68 -5.19 -5.30 -6.76
N ARG A 69 -6.38 -5.89 -6.91
CA ARG A 69 -6.56 -7.33 -7.04
C ARG A 69 -5.84 -7.88 -8.27
N ARG A 70 -6.05 -7.28 -9.44
CA ARG A 70 -5.40 -7.69 -10.69
C ARG A 70 -3.89 -7.53 -10.65
N PHE A 71 -3.41 -6.50 -9.97
CA PHE A 71 -1.98 -6.29 -9.74
C PHE A 71 -1.39 -7.43 -8.91
N ILE A 72 -1.98 -7.72 -7.75
CA ILE A 72 -1.59 -8.80 -6.85
C ILE A 72 -1.60 -10.17 -7.56
N GLU A 73 -2.61 -10.46 -8.38
CA GLU A 73 -2.72 -11.73 -9.13
C GLU A 73 -1.60 -11.93 -10.17
N ARG A 74 -1.00 -10.84 -10.66
CA ARG A 74 -0.02 -10.87 -11.77
C ARG A 74 1.41 -10.72 -11.28
N GLU A 75 1.61 -10.02 -10.18
CA GLU A 75 2.93 -9.59 -9.76
C GLU A 75 3.61 -10.65 -8.89
N ARG A 76 4.60 -11.32 -9.48
CA ARG A 76 5.30 -12.44 -8.85
C ARG A 76 6.41 -12.00 -7.90
N ALA A 77 6.90 -10.77 -8.04
CA ALA A 77 7.92 -10.22 -7.16
C ALA A 77 7.37 -9.81 -5.79
N LEU A 78 6.04 -9.71 -5.65
CA LEU A 78 5.41 -9.23 -4.43
C LEU A 78 5.31 -10.35 -3.38
N GLU A 79 6.09 -10.22 -2.31
CA GLU A 79 6.19 -11.19 -1.23
C GLU A 79 5.35 -10.82 -0.01
N CYS A 80 5.17 -9.53 0.26
CA CYS A 80 4.48 -9.06 1.45
C CYS A 80 3.63 -7.82 1.18
N ILE A 81 2.47 -7.72 1.81
CA ILE A 81 1.67 -6.50 1.87
C ILE A 81 1.32 -6.22 3.33
N ALA A 82 1.74 -5.06 3.83
CA ALA A 82 1.38 -4.57 5.15
C ALA A 82 0.41 -3.40 5.02
N LEU A 83 -0.69 -3.42 5.77
CA LEU A 83 -1.61 -2.30 5.90
C LEU A 83 -1.50 -1.72 7.31
N VAL A 84 -1.17 -0.45 7.41
CA VAL A 84 -1.15 0.30 8.67
C VAL A 84 -2.36 1.22 8.68
N ALA A 85 -3.23 1.07 9.67
CA ALA A 85 -4.41 1.89 9.82
C ALA A 85 -4.64 2.23 11.30
N PRO A 86 -5.22 3.40 11.63
CA PRO A 86 -5.49 3.74 13.01
C PRO A 86 -6.43 2.71 13.66
N ALA A 87 -6.24 2.51 14.97
CA ALA A 87 -7.06 1.61 15.76
C ALA A 87 -8.57 1.96 15.66
N GLY A 88 -9.41 0.97 16.00
CA GLY A 88 -10.86 1.11 15.91
C GLY A 88 -11.38 0.93 14.49
N LEU A 89 -12.15 1.90 13.99
CA LEU A 89 -12.86 1.77 12.70
C LEU A 89 -11.90 1.65 11.50
N GLY A 90 -10.74 2.31 11.54
CA GLY A 90 -9.72 2.21 10.49
C GLY A 90 -9.19 0.77 10.34
N SER A 91 -8.81 0.16 11.46
CA SER A 91 -8.37 -1.24 11.52
C SER A 91 -9.45 -2.22 11.01
N ALA A 92 -10.72 -2.02 11.39
CA ALA A 92 -11.83 -2.85 10.90
C ALA A 92 -12.01 -2.75 9.37
N VAL A 93 -11.90 -1.54 8.81
CA VAL A 93 -11.94 -1.34 7.35
C VAL A 93 -10.74 -1.99 6.67
N ALA A 94 -9.54 -1.80 7.20
CA ALA A 94 -8.32 -2.41 6.66
C ALA A 94 -8.42 -3.95 6.66
N ASN A 95 -8.87 -4.55 7.76
CA ASN A 95 -9.13 -5.99 7.85
C ASN A 95 -10.16 -6.45 6.80
N GLY A 96 -11.26 -5.72 6.63
CA GLY A 96 -12.27 -6.03 5.60
C GLY A 96 -11.73 -5.92 4.17
N VAL A 97 -10.83 -4.99 3.90
CA VAL A 97 -10.12 -4.89 2.62
C VAL A 97 -9.19 -6.07 2.41
N VAL A 98 -8.38 -6.43 3.42
CA VAL A 98 -7.48 -7.59 3.37
C VAL A 98 -8.27 -8.87 3.14
N GLU A 99 -9.35 -9.11 3.88
CA GLU A 99 -10.19 -10.28 3.66
C GLU A 99 -10.70 -10.37 2.23
N ARG A 100 -11.12 -9.25 1.64
CA ARG A 100 -11.57 -9.21 0.24
C ARG A 100 -10.41 -9.47 -0.73
N LEU A 101 -9.22 -8.95 -0.47
CA LEU A 101 -8.05 -9.23 -1.31
C LEU A 101 -7.64 -10.70 -1.19
N VAL A 102 -7.53 -11.26 0.02
CA VAL A 102 -7.14 -12.65 0.26
C VAL A 102 -8.16 -13.65 -0.31
N LYS A 103 -9.47 -13.43 -0.10
CA LYS A 103 -10.51 -14.35 -0.57
C LYS A 103 -10.51 -14.53 -2.09
N PHE A 104 -10.04 -13.53 -2.83
CA PHE A 104 -10.11 -13.52 -4.29
C PHE A 104 -8.75 -13.50 -5.00
N THR A 105 -7.64 -13.54 -4.27
CA THR A 105 -6.30 -13.58 -4.86
C THR A 105 -5.52 -14.81 -4.40
N ARG A 106 -4.68 -15.34 -5.30
CA ARG A 106 -3.63 -16.29 -4.93
C ARG A 106 -2.34 -15.50 -4.65
N LEU A 107 -2.38 -14.54 -3.73
CA LEU A 107 -1.14 -13.89 -3.30
C LEU A 107 -0.19 -15.00 -2.82
N ALA A 108 0.96 -15.16 -3.48
CA ALA A 108 1.97 -16.10 -3.05
C ALA A 108 2.62 -15.67 -1.73
N GLY A 109 2.56 -14.37 -1.46
CA GLY A 109 3.09 -13.68 -0.30
C GLY A 109 2.16 -13.59 0.92
N ARG A 110 2.64 -12.91 1.96
CA ARG A 110 1.94 -12.70 3.23
C ARG A 110 1.20 -11.35 3.24
N LEU A 111 0.08 -11.31 3.95
CA LEU A 111 -0.70 -10.09 4.20
C LEU A 111 -0.84 -9.86 5.70
N GLY A 112 -0.60 -8.64 6.16
CA GLY A 112 -0.69 -8.25 7.57
C GLY A 112 -1.37 -6.89 7.76
N THR A 113 -2.10 -6.75 8.86
CA THR A 113 -2.72 -5.48 9.28
C THR A 113 -2.16 -5.05 10.63
N PHE A 114 -1.87 -3.77 10.75
CA PHE A 114 -1.18 -3.20 11.91
C PHE A 114 -1.79 -1.85 12.26
N ASN A 115 -1.65 -1.47 13.53
CA ASN A 115 -2.07 -0.14 13.99
C ASN A 115 -0.90 0.84 14.12
N GLU A 116 0.33 0.34 14.03
CA GLU A 116 1.56 1.10 14.22
C GLU A 116 2.56 0.77 13.11
N LEU A 117 3.30 1.78 12.64
CA LEU A 117 4.29 1.64 11.59
C LEU A 117 5.42 0.69 11.99
N ASP A 118 5.97 0.85 13.20
CA ASP A 118 7.08 0.05 13.70
C ASP A 118 6.75 -1.44 13.73
N SER A 119 5.53 -1.78 14.15
CA SER A 119 5.03 -3.16 14.15
C SER A 119 4.96 -3.75 12.73
N ALA A 120 4.50 -2.96 11.76
CA ALA A 120 4.46 -3.38 10.36
C ALA A 120 5.87 -3.56 9.78
N CYS A 121 6.79 -2.64 10.05
CA CYS A 121 8.18 -2.71 9.60
C CYS A 121 8.91 -3.91 10.21
N ALA A 122 8.73 -4.17 11.50
CA ALA A 122 9.30 -5.35 12.16
C ALA A 122 8.79 -6.66 11.53
N TRP A 123 7.49 -6.72 11.21
CA TRP A 123 6.90 -7.86 10.53
C TRP A 123 7.39 -8.03 9.09
N LEU A 124 7.57 -6.93 8.35
CA LEU A 124 8.14 -6.93 7.00
C LEU A 124 9.61 -7.38 7.02
N ALA A 125 10.41 -6.91 7.96
CA ALA A 125 11.79 -7.36 8.16
C ALA A 125 11.85 -8.87 8.47
N ALA A 126 10.93 -9.38 9.29
CA ALA A 126 10.87 -10.81 9.62
C ALA A 126 10.31 -11.68 8.47
N SER A 127 9.60 -11.08 7.52
CA SER A 127 8.96 -11.78 6.39
C SER A 127 9.73 -11.66 5.08
N SER A 128 10.76 -10.82 5.03
CA SER A 128 11.66 -10.65 3.89
C SER A 128 13.09 -11.04 4.27
N SER A 129 13.92 -11.32 3.27
CA SER A 129 15.35 -11.61 3.48
C SER A 129 16.20 -10.36 3.67
N GLU A 130 15.59 -9.17 3.68
CA GLU A 130 16.27 -7.88 3.69
C GLU A 130 15.87 -7.06 4.94
N ALA A 131 16.75 -6.15 5.35
CA ALA A 131 16.49 -5.26 6.47
C ALA A 131 15.44 -4.22 6.09
N VAL A 132 14.42 -4.06 6.94
CA VAL A 132 13.38 -3.03 6.80
C VAL A 132 13.41 -2.16 8.06
N ASP A 133 13.69 -0.86 7.87
CA ASP A 133 13.77 0.12 8.95
C ASP A 133 12.59 1.11 8.89
N ALA A 134 11.94 1.33 10.03
CA ALA A 134 10.79 2.23 10.16
C ALA A 134 11.18 3.71 10.02
N GLY A 135 12.42 4.10 10.38
CA GLY A 135 12.87 5.49 10.31
C GLY A 135 12.81 6.07 8.88
N PRO A 136 13.60 5.52 7.93
CA PRO A 136 13.57 5.96 6.52
C PRO A 136 12.18 5.83 5.88
N ILE A 137 11.40 4.81 6.26
CA ILE A 137 10.02 4.64 5.80
C ILE A 137 9.12 5.77 6.32
N GLY A 138 9.22 6.14 7.58
CA GLY A 138 8.46 7.24 8.19
C GLY A 138 8.77 8.59 7.55
N GLU A 139 10.05 8.86 7.27
CA GLU A 139 10.49 10.07 6.55
C GLU A 139 9.91 10.10 5.13
N ALA A 140 10.03 9.00 4.38
CA ALA A 140 9.49 8.89 3.04
C ALA A 140 7.96 9.04 3.01
N LEU A 141 7.25 8.42 3.95
CA LEU A 141 5.80 8.59 4.10
C LEU A 141 5.43 10.05 4.34
N THR A 142 6.20 10.78 5.16
CA THR A 142 5.99 12.21 5.43
C THR A 142 6.17 13.05 4.17
N ALA A 143 7.23 12.79 3.41
CA ALA A 143 7.45 13.45 2.12
C ALA A 143 6.30 13.22 1.12
N LEU A 144 5.61 12.06 1.16
CA LEU A 144 4.45 11.81 0.29
C LEU A 144 3.26 12.74 0.59
N LEU A 145 3.10 13.21 1.84
CA LEU A 145 2.04 14.16 2.21
C LEU A 145 2.33 15.58 1.76
N GLU A 146 3.59 16.04 1.85
CA GLU A 146 3.96 17.43 1.53
C GLU A 146 3.69 17.79 0.07
N LEU A 147 3.52 16.76 -0.74
CA LEU A 147 3.25 16.94 -2.13
C LEU A 147 1.71 17.03 -2.38
N GLU A 148 0.82 16.53 -1.50
CA GLU A 148 -0.66 16.44 -1.72
C GLU A 148 -1.37 17.81 -1.82
#